data_AF-A0A9Q0GIA9-F1
#
_entry.id   AF-A0A9Q0GIA9-F1
#
_cell.length_a   1.000
_cell.length_b   1.000
_cell.length_c   1.000
_cell.angle_alpha   90.00
_cell.angle_beta   90.00
_cell.angle_gamma   90.00
#
_symmetry.space_group_name_H-M   'P 1'
#
loop_
_entity.id
_entity.type
_entity.pdbx_description
1 polymer ?
#
loop_
_entity_poly.entity_id
_entity_poly.type
_entity_poly.pdbx_seq_one_letter_code
_entity_poly.pdbx_strand_id
1 'polypeptide(L)'
;MTARPYATGQGTFDNSSMAGILEYESPSNSIQSSIKKLPLFKPTLLALNDTAFATTSTSKLRSLETTQFPANIPQNVDKKFFFTVGLGTNPCPKNQTCLGKQRVGYNANHCYTPVSLLWLV
;
A
#
# COMPACT_ATOMS: atom_id res chain seq x y z
N MET A 1 12.13 8.51 9.09
CA MET A 1 10.87 7.77 8.78
C MET A 1 11.18 6.61 7.86
N THR A 2 10.51 5.46 8.03
CA THR A 2 10.67 4.28 7.16
C THR A 2 9.31 3.77 6.74
N ALA A 3 9.22 3.23 5.52
CA ALA A 3 8.01 2.66 4.95
C ALA A 3 8.36 1.41 4.14
N ARG A 4 7.40 0.48 4.08
CA ARG A 4 7.50 -0.74 3.28
C ARG A 4 6.08 -1.24 2.97
N PRO A 5 5.91 -2.07 1.93
CA PRO A 5 4.59 -2.56 1.56
C PRO A 5 4.00 -3.52 2.59
N TYR A 6 2.67 -3.55 2.66
CA TYR A 6 1.90 -4.66 3.20
C TYR A 6 1.50 -5.56 2.02
N ALA A 7 1.85 -6.84 2.09
CA ALA A 7 1.68 -7.79 0.99
C ALA A 7 1.28 -9.17 1.52
N THR A 8 0.05 -9.58 1.21
CA THR A 8 -0.49 -10.92 1.51
C THR A 8 -0.96 -11.67 0.25
N GLY A 9 -0.86 -11.03 -0.91
CA GLY A 9 -1.24 -11.60 -2.19
C GLY A 9 -0.24 -12.65 -2.70
N GLN A 10 -0.73 -13.52 -3.58
CA GLN A 10 0.10 -14.52 -4.27
C GLN A 10 0.86 -13.93 -5.48
N GLY A 11 0.64 -12.66 -5.83
CA GLY A 11 1.37 -11.98 -6.91
C GLY A 11 2.85 -11.75 -6.58
N THR A 12 3.62 -11.37 -7.59
CA THR A 12 4.95 -10.78 -7.40
C THR A 12 4.79 -9.34 -6.91
N PHE A 13 5.65 -8.91 -6.00
CA PHE A 13 5.67 -7.54 -5.49
C PHE A 13 7.11 -7.13 -5.21
N ASP A 14 7.37 -5.82 -5.20
CA ASP A 14 8.67 -5.29 -4.81
C ASP A 14 8.82 -5.32 -3.29
N ASN A 15 9.78 -6.08 -2.78
CA ASN A 15 10.09 -6.19 -1.36
C ASN A 15 11.18 -5.20 -0.93
N SER A 16 11.09 -3.96 -1.41
CA SER A 16 11.98 -2.87 -1.03
C SER A 16 11.39 -2.08 0.14
N SER A 17 12.26 -1.41 0.91
CA SER A 17 11.87 -0.50 1.97
C SER A 17 12.39 0.90 1.63
N MET A 18 11.54 1.91 1.84
CA MET A 18 11.89 3.32 1.65
C MET A 18 12.20 3.97 3.00
N ALA A 19 13.14 4.91 3.01
CA ALA A 19 13.46 5.72 4.17
C ALA A 19 13.47 7.21 3.81
N GLY A 20 12.94 8.04 4.70
CA GLY A 20 13.05 9.49 4.66
C GLY A 20 13.80 9.99 5.91
N ILE A 21 14.62 11.02 5.74
CA ILE A 21 15.38 11.64 6.84
C ILE A 21 14.60 12.87 7.31
N LEU A 22 14.39 12.97 8.62
CA LEU A 22 13.86 14.17 9.25
C LEU A 22 15.01 14.84 10.00
N GLU A 23 15.34 16.06 9.62
CA GLU A 23 16.39 16.87 10.23
C GLU A 23 15.76 18.09 10.90
N TYR A 24 16.17 18.34 12.14
CA TYR A 24 15.75 19.53 12.88
C TYR A 24 16.82 20.60 12.72
N GLU A 25 16.43 21.75 12.17
CA GLU A 25 17.31 22.90 12.08
C GLU A 25 17.28 23.69 13.40
N SER A 26 18.44 24.05 13.93
CA SER A 26 18.57 24.92 15.10
C SER A 26 18.77 26.38 14.66
N PRO A 27 18.08 27.36 15.25
CA PRO A 27 18.35 28.77 14.97
C PRO A 27 19.79 29.14 15.38
N SER A 28 20.38 30.06 14.62
CA SER A 28 21.83 30.35 14.46
C SER A 28 22.67 30.62 15.72
N ASN A 29 22.07 30.68 16.92
CA ASN A 29 22.76 31.05 18.17
C ASN A 29 22.81 29.93 19.22
N SER A 30 22.27 28.74 18.94
CA SER A 30 22.50 27.58 19.82
C SER A 30 23.81 26.91 19.41
N ILE A 31 24.74 26.79 20.35
CA ILE A 31 26.02 26.06 20.22
C ILE A 31 25.78 24.82 19.37
N GLN A 32 26.48 24.70 18.23
CA GLN A 32 26.44 23.54 17.35
C GLN A 32 26.82 22.27 18.14
N SER A 33 25.85 21.69 18.86
CA SER A 33 25.98 20.38 19.43
C SER A 33 25.93 19.42 18.25
N SER A 34 27.09 19.17 17.66
CA SER A 34 27.40 18.15 16.66
C SER A 34 26.17 17.31 16.26
N ILE A 35 25.53 17.66 15.14
CA ILE A 35 24.44 16.87 14.52
C ILE A 35 24.85 15.39 14.39
N LYS A 36 26.17 15.12 14.27
CA LYS A 36 26.77 13.78 14.25
C LYS A 36 26.55 12.95 15.52
N LYS A 37 26.07 13.53 16.63
CA LYS A 37 25.78 12.82 17.90
C LYS A 37 24.28 12.65 18.19
N LEU A 38 23.39 13.14 17.31
CA LEU A 38 21.95 12.97 17.53
C LEU A 38 21.55 11.50 17.28
N PRO A 39 20.72 10.90 18.16
CA PRO A 39 20.26 9.54 17.97
C PRO A 39 19.38 9.45 16.72
N LEU A 40 19.81 8.66 15.74
CA LEU A 40 19.00 8.40 14.56
C LEU A 40 17.80 7.54 14.94
N PHE A 41 16.61 8.12 14.92
CA PHE A 41 15.38 7.37 15.18
C PHE A 41 15.05 6.48 13.98
N LYS A 42 15.30 5.17 14.13
CA LYS A 42 14.92 4.15 13.16
C LYS A 42 13.67 3.41 13.67
N PRO A 43 12.49 3.62 13.05
CA PRO A 43 11.29 2.90 13.44
C PRO A 43 11.44 1.40 13.15
N THR A 44 10.88 0.57 14.02
CA THR A 44 10.72 -0.86 13.75
C THR A 44 9.67 -1.07 12.67
N LEU A 45 10.02 -1.83 11.65
CA LEU A 45 9.11 -2.28 10.60
C LEU A 45 8.52 -3.64 11.00
N LEU A 46 7.21 -3.83 10.85
CA LEU A 46 6.45 -5.02 11.32
C LEU A 46 6.77 -6.31 10.52
N ALA A 47 5.84 -7.22 10.25
CA ALA A 47 5.98 -8.24 9.18
C ALA A 47 5.20 -7.83 7.90
N LEU A 48 5.66 -8.21 6.70
CA LEU A 48 5.00 -7.79 5.44
C LEU A 48 3.54 -8.25 5.36
N ASN A 49 3.24 -9.34 6.06
CA ASN A 49 1.95 -10.00 6.18
C ASN A 49 1.23 -9.68 7.51
N ASP A 50 1.54 -8.56 8.17
CA ASP A 50 0.87 -8.14 9.39
C ASP A 50 -0.52 -7.55 9.12
N THR A 51 -1.49 -8.44 8.93
CA THR A 51 -2.90 -8.09 8.66
C THR A 51 -3.54 -7.39 9.86
N ALA A 52 -3.14 -7.74 11.08
CA ALA A 52 -3.72 -7.17 12.29
C ALA A 52 -3.40 -5.67 12.41
N PHE A 53 -2.15 -5.29 12.17
CA PHE A 53 -1.75 -3.89 12.14
C PHE A 53 -2.40 -3.11 10.99
N ALA A 54 -2.42 -3.66 9.78
CA ALA A 54 -3.02 -3.02 8.61
C ALA A 54 -4.52 -2.74 8.84
N THR A 55 -5.24 -3.71 9.40
CA THR A 55 -6.67 -3.59 9.72
C THR A 55 -6.90 -2.54 10.82
N THR A 56 -6.12 -2.59 11.89
CA THR A 56 -6.26 -1.66 13.03
C THR A 56 -5.91 -0.22 12.65
N SER A 57 -4.96 -0.03 11.75
CA SER A 57 -4.60 1.31 11.25
C SER A 57 -5.69 1.85 10.33
N THR A 58 -6.21 1.02 9.43
CA THR A 58 -7.25 1.40 8.47
C THR A 58 -8.58 1.69 9.16
N SER A 59 -8.93 0.96 10.24
CA SER A 59 -10.17 1.19 10.99
C SER A 59 -10.20 2.51 11.76
N LYS A 60 -9.05 3.18 11.92
CA LYS A 60 -8.95 4.50 12.55
C LYS A 60 -9.21 5.65 11.57
N LEU A 61 -9.27 5.40 10.27
CA LEU A 61 -9.56 6.43 9.27
C LEU A 61 -11.00 6.92 9.46
N ARG A 62 -11.15 8.20 9.81
CA ARG A 62 -12.43 8.86 10.02
C ARG A 62 -12.37 10.28 9.45
N SER A 63 -13.52 10.77 9.00
CA SER A 63 -13.64 12.19 8.67
C SER A 63 -13.49 13.04 9.92
N LEU A 64 -12.95 14.25 9.78
CA LEU A 64 -12.72 15.16 10.88
C LEU A 64 -14.03 15.69 11.51
N GLU A 65 -15.05 15.95 10.66
CA GLU A 65 -16.39 16.41 11.05
C GLU A 65 -16.36 17.63 11.98
N THR A 66 -16.20 18.81 11.39
CA THR A 66 -16.23 20.10 12.13
C THR A 66 -17.10 21.10 11.39
N THR A 67 -17.44 22.22 12.03
CA THR A 67 -18.19 23.32 11.38
C THR A 67 -17.50 23.87 10.14
N GLN A 68 -16.16 23.90 10.13
CA GLN A 68 -15.37 24.32 8.97
C GLN A 68 -15.19 23.19 7.93
N PHE A 69 -15.19 21.93 8.37
CA PHE A 69 -15.01 20.74 7.53
C PHE A 69 -16.12 19.70 7.77
N PRO A 70 -17.37 19.97 7.32
CA PRO A 70 -18.50 19.09 7.59
C PRO A 70 -18.44 17.80 6.76
N ALA A 71 -18.84 16.68 7.37
CA ALA A 71 -18.91 15.38 6.70
C ALA A 71 -20.32 15.14 6.14
N ASN A 72 -20.55 15.49 4.87
CA ASN A 72 -21.85 15.30 4.22
C ASN A 72 -22.03 13.86 3.73
N ILE A 73 -22.57 12.99 4.59
CA ILE A 73 -22.76 11.57 4.31
C ILE A 73 -24.16 11.34 3.69
N PRO A 74 -24.26 10.77 2.48
CA PRO A 74 -25.55 10.40 1.88
C PRO A 74 -26.33 9.43 2.77
N GLN A 75 -27.56 9.80 3.14
CA GLN A 75 -28.43 8.96 4.00
C GLN A 75 -29.30 7.99 3.19
N ASN A 76 -29.58 8.31 1.93
CA ASN A 76 -30.41 7.51 1.04
C ASN A 76 -29.55 6.91 -0.07
N VAL A 77 -29.70 5.61 -0.31
CA VAL A 77 -28.98 4.86 -1.35
C VAL A 77 -29.95 4.55 -2.48
N ASP A 78 -29.76 5.19 -3.64
CA ASP A 78 -30.63 5.01 -4.80
C ASP A 78 -30.37 3.69 -5.55
N LYS A 79 -29.10 3.27 -5.62
CA LYS A 79 -28.65 2.07 -6.33
C LYS A 79 -27.56 1.35 -5.53
N LYS A 80 -27.61 0.02 -5.54
CA LYS A 80 -26.61 -0.84 -4.91
C LYS A 80 -25.86 -1.57 -6.00
N PHE A 81 -24.53 -1.51 -5.96
CA PHE A 81 -23.65 -2.21 -6.89
C PHE A 81 -22.81 -3.22 -6.12
N PHE A 82 -22.56 -4.36 -6.74
CA PHE A 82 -21.68 -5.38 -6.21
C PHE A 82 -20.46 -5.53 -7.13
N PHE A 83 -19.28 -5.23 -6.60
CA PHE A 83 -18.03 -5.29 -7.35
C PHE A 83 -17.15 -6.42 -6.82
N THR A 84 -16.74 -7.31 -7.72
CA THR A 84 -15.69 -8.29 -7.43
C THR A 84 -14.36 -7.74 -7.91
N VAL A 85 -13.36 -7.72 -7.02
CA VAL A 85 -11.99 -7.31 -7.36
C VAL A 85 -11.11 -8.55 -7.31
N GLY A 86 -10.42 -8.84 -8.41
CA GLY A 86 -9.54 -10.00 -8.54
C GLY A 86 -8.39 -9.74 -9.51
N LEU A 87 -7.38 -10.61 -9.44
CA LEU A 87 -6.28 -10.62 -10.41
C LEU A 87 -6.69 -11.50 -11.60
N GLY A 88 -6.79 -10.89 -12.78
CA GLY A 88 -6.95 -11.61 -14.03
C GLY A 88 -5.59 -12.02 -14.62
N THR A 89 -5.61 -13.01 -15.51
CA THR A 89 -4.45 -13.34 -16.32
C THR A 89 -4.84 -13.52 -17.78
N ASN A 90 -4.01 -13.03 -18.70
CA ASN A 90 -4.18 -13.20 -20.14
C ASN A 90 -3.07 -14.09 -20.70
N PRO A 91 -3.33 -14.87 -21.75
CA PRO A 91 -2.28 -15.62 -22.44
C PRO A 91 -1.12 -14.71 -22.88
N CYS A 92 0.10 -15.18 -22.69
CA CYS A 92 1.31 -14.51 -23.15
C CYS A 92 1.33 -14.49 -24.69
N PRO A 93 1.83 -13.40 -25.30
CA PRO A 93 2.13 -13.38 -26.73
C PRO A 93 3.08 -14.53 -27.11
N LYS A 94 2.95 -15.03 -28.35
CA LYS A 94 3.86 -16.06 -28.87
C LYS A 94 5.31 -15.55 -28.80
N ASN A 95 6.23 -16.39 -28.34
CA ASN A 95 7.66 -16.11 -28.16
C ASN A 95 8.01 -15.08 -27.07
N GLN A 96 7.12 -14.83 -26.10
CA GLN A 96 7.42 -13.97 -24.96
C GLN A 96 7.18 -14.69 -23.63
N THR A 97 8.14 -14.56 -22.70
CA THR A 97 8.03 -15.10 -21.34
C THR A 97 7.45 -14.04 -20.41
N CYS A 98 6.50 -14.43 -19.57
CA CYS A 98 5.84 -13.52 -18.63
C CYS A 98 6.28 -13.78 -17.21
N LEU A 99 6.46 -12.72 -16.41
CA LEU A 99 6.91 -12.78 -15.02
C LEU A 99 5.80 -13.24 -14.04
N GLY A 100 4.81 -14.00 -14.51
CA GLY A 100 3.75 -14.56 -13.67
C GLY A 100 4.28 -15.70 -12.81
N LYS A 101 3.82 -15.83 -11.56
CA LYS A 101 4.19 -17.00 -10.73
C LYS A 101 3.71 -18.28 -11.42
N GLN A 102 4.61 -19.24 -11.63
CA GLN A 102 4.25 -20.61 -12.01
C GLN A 102 3.39 -21.21 -10.90
N ARG A 103 2.14 -21.58 -11.22
CA ARG A 103 1.42 -22.58 -10.41
C ARG A 103 1.96 -23.95 -10.81
N VAL A 104 2.17 -24.83 -9.84
CA VAL A 104 2.49 -26.25 -10.10
C VAL A 104 1.37 -26.82 -11.00
N GLY A 105 1.71 -27.11 -12.26
CA GLY A 105 0.78 -27.64 -13.27
C GLY A 105 0.45 -26.72 -14.47
N TYR A 106 0.88 -25.45 -14.48
CA TYR A 106 0.63 -24.52 -15.61
C TYR A 106 1.93 -23.89 -16.12
N ASN A 107 2.21 -24.05 -17.42
CA ASN A 107 3.30 -23.36 -18.12
C ASN A 107 3.13 -21.84 -17.98
N ALA A 108 4.26 -21.11 -17.91
CA ALA A 108 4.37 -19.66 -17.70
C ALA A 108 3.88 -18.83 -18.92
N ASN A 109 2.70 -19.16 -19.42
CA ASN A 109 2.11 -18.63 -20.64
C ASN A 109 0.97 -17.66 -20.33
N HIS A 110 0.89 -17.08 -19.13
CA HIS A 110 -0.11 -16.07 -18.81
C HIS A 110 0.50 -14.83 -18.11
N CYS A 111 0.28 -13.63 -18.68
CA CYS A 111 0.55 -12.33 -18.08
C CYS A 111 -0.54 -11.97 -17.06
N TYR A 112 -0.18 -11.29 -15.96
CA TYR A 112 -1.20 -10.61 -15.15
C TYR A 112 -1.83 -9.47 -15.96
N THR A 113 -3.15 -9.37 -15.90
CA THR A 113 -3.87 -8.21 -16.43
C THR A 113 -4.09 -7.16 -15.37
N PRO A 114 -4.14 -5.87 -15.74
CA PRO A 114 -4.62 -4.85 -14.84
C PRO A 114 -6.03 -5.21 -14.35
N VAL A 115 -6.29 -4.95 -13.07
CA VAL A 115 -7.56 -5.24 -12.39
C VAL A 115 -8.71 -4.70 -13.23
N SER A 116 -9.46 -5.60 -13.86
CA SER A 116 -10.70 -5.24 -14.55
C SER A 116 -11.84 -5.35 -13.54
N LEU A 117 -12.49 -4.23 -13.24
CA LEU A 117 -13.79 -4.27 -12.56
C LEU A 117 -14.79 -4.87 -13.53
N LEU A 118 -15.14 -6.14 -13.32
CA LEU A 118 -16.27 -6.74 -14.02
C LEU A 118 -17.55 -6.22 -13.34
N TRP A 119 -18.35 -5.46 -14.08
CA TRP A 119 -19.68 -5.05 -13.64
C TRP A 119 -20.59 -6.27 -13.73
N LEU A 120 -20.84 -6.92 -12.60
CA LEU A 120 -22.00 -7.79 -12.45
C LEU A 120 -23.19 -6.88 -12.17
N VAL A 121 -23.97 -6.59 -13.20
CA VAL A 121 -25.31 -6.01 -13.08
C VAL A 121 -26.28 -7.11 -12.67
#